data_AF-A0A3B0TAC4-F1
#
_entry.id   AF-A0A3B0TAC4-F1
#
_cell.length_a   1.000
_cell.length_b   1.000
_cell.length_c   1.000
_cell.angle_alpha   90.00
_cell.angle_beta   90.00
_cell.angle_gamma   90.00
#
_symmetry.space_group_name_H-M   'P 1'
#
loop_
_entity.id
_entity.type
_entity.pdbx_description
1 polymer ?
#
loop_
_entity_poly.entity_id
_entity_poly.type
_entity_poly.pdbx_seq_one_letter_code
_entity_poly.pdbx_strand_id
1 'polypeptide(L)'
;MCPECGHEWGNESKIESTENENIVKDANGNVLKDGDTVSVVKDLKIKGTSSVVKVGTKVKNIRLVEGDHDIDCKIEGVGAMQLKSKFVKKV
;
A
#
# COMPACT_ATOMS: atom_id res chain seq x y z
N MET A 1 -7.64 -18.44 39.99
CA MET A 1 -8.42 -19.16 41.01
C MET A 1 -9.30 -18.19 41.81
N CYS A 2 -10.56 -17.99 41.38
CA CYS A 2 -11.59 -17.26 42.15
C CYS A 2 -12.66 -18.28 42.62
N PRO A 3 -13.20 -18.19 43.86
CA PRO A 3 -13.94 -19.30 44.46
C PRO A 3 -15.42 -19.48 44.07
N GLU A 4 -15.96 -18.79 43.07
CA GLU A 4 -17.40 -18.92 42.71
C GLU A 4 -17.75 -19.22 41.25
N CYS A 5 -16.79 -19.35 40.33
CA CYS A 5 -17.09 -19.98 39.03
C CYS A 5 -15.80 -20.35 38.29
N GLY A 6 -15.60 -21.66 38.07
CA GLY A 6 -14.48 -22.21 37.34
C GLY A 6 -14.69 -22.18 35.83
N HIS A 7 -13.99 -21.27 35.16
CA HIS A 7 -13.57 -21.45 33.77
C HIS A 7 -12.30 -20.65 33.49
N GLU A 8 -11.17 -21.35 33.56
CA GLU A 8 -9.92 -20.93 32.94
C GLU A 8 -9.91 -21.51 31.52
N TRP A 9 -9.53 -20.67 30.55
CA TRP A 9 -9.35 -20.91 29.10
C TRP A 9 -10.56 -20.80 28.17
N GLY A 10 -10.69 -19.60 27.60
CA GLY A 10 -10.96 -19.44 26.17
C GLY A 10 -9.77 -18.71 25.55
N ASN A 11 -8.78 -19.46 25.07
CA ASN A 11 -7.79 -18.95 24.14
C ASN A 11 -8.55 -18.55 22.86
N GLU A 12 -9.04 -17.32 22.79
CA GLU A 12 -9.46 -16.71 21.53
C GLU A 12 -8.21 -16.24 20.77
N SER A 13 -7.37 -17.20 20.39
CA SER A 13 -6.47 -17.08 19.25
C SER A 13 -7.32 -17.01 17.98
N LYS A 14 -8.02 -15.87 17.79
CA LYS A 14 -8.47 -15.40 16.48
C LYS A 14 -8.69 -13.90 16.48
N ILE A 15 -7.62 -13.18 16.80
CA ILE A 15 -7.36 -11.91 16.12
C ILE A 15 -5.97 -12.05 15.52
N GLU A 16 -5.90 -12.85 14.45
CA GLU A 16 -4.93 -12.62 13.38
C GLU A 16 -5.32 -11.29 12.73
N SER A 17 -5.04 -10.20 13.44
CA SER A 17 -4.92 -8.89 12.85
C SER A 17 -3.52 -8.48 13.24
N THR A 18 -2.55 -9.04 12.51
CA THR A 18 -1.17 -8.56 12.45
C THR A 18 -1.18 -7.06 12.69
N GLU A 19 -0.60 -6.73 13.83
CA GLU A 19 -0.44 -5.41 14.38
C GLU A 19 -0.04 -4.44 13.28
N ASN A 20 -0.91 -3.46 12.98
CA ASN A 20 -0.56 -2.13 12.53
C ASN A 20 0.54 -1.99 11.45
N GLU A 21 0.73 -2.96 10.55
CA GLU A 21 1.44 -2.69 9.31
C GLU A 21 0.50 -1.82 8.50
N ASN A 22 0.88 -0.58 8.18
CA ASN A 22 0.11 0.32 7.34
C ASN A 22 -0.29 -0.40 6.03
N ILE A 23 -1.47 -1.04 6.02
CA ILE A 23 -1.93 -1.86 4.92
C ILE A 23 -2.35 -0.92 3.80
N VAL A 24 -1.38 -0.53 2.95
CA VAL A 24 -1.64 0.28 1.78
C VAL A 24 -2.36 -0.58 0.76
N LYS A 25 -3.60 -0.23 0.47
CA LYS A 25 -4.45 -0.94 -0.50
C LYS A 25 -4.51 -0.16 -1.81
N ASP A 26 -4.35 -0.86 -2.93
CA ASP A 26 -4.50 -0.25 -4.25
C ASP A 26 -5.97 0.13 -4.54
N ALA A 27 -6.22 0.76 -5.69
CA ALA A 27 -7.56 1.11 -6.17
C ALA A 27 -8.55 -0.07 -6.23
N ASN A 28 -8.08 -1.31 -6.37
CA ASN A 28 -8.86 -2.54 -6.40
C ASN A 28 -8.94 -3.25 -5.03
N GLY A 29 -8.33 -2.69 -3.98
CA GLY A 29 -8.33 -3.26 -2.64
C GLY A 29 -7.26 -4.32 -2.38
N ASN A 30 -6.29 -4.52 -3.27
CA ASN A 30 -5.17 -5.44 -3.03
C ASN A 30 -4.16 -4.80 -2.10
N VAL A 31 -3.66 -5.60 -1.16
CA VAL A 31 -2.58 -5.19 -0.26
C VAL A 31 -1.29 -5.07 -1.06
N LEU A 32 -0.72 -3.88 -1.05
CA LEU A 32 0.59 -3.59 -1.60
C LEU A 32 1.66 -3.89 -0.55
N LYS A 33 2.86 -4.22 -1.04
CA LYS A 33 4.04 -4.49 -0.21
C LYS A 33 5.23 -3.73 -0.77
N ASP A 34 6.23 -3.51 0.08
CA ASP A 34 7.51 -2.98 -0.36
C ASP A 34 8.15 -3.91 -1.42
N GLY A 35 8.73 -3.34 -2.46
CA GLY A 35 9.32 -4.07 -3.59
C GLY A 35 8.32 -4.55 -4.65
N ASP A 36 7.01 -4.34 -4.46
CA ASP A 36 5.98 -4.82 -5.39
C ASP A 36 5.95 -3.99 -6.70
N THR A 37 5.19 -4.47 -7.68
CA THR A 37 5.02 -3.78 -8.98
C THR A 37 3.60 -3.28 -9.12
N VAL A 38 3.47 -1.97 -9.36
CA VAL A 38 2.17 -1.33 -9.55
C VAL A 38 2.06 -0.72 -10.93
N SER A 39 0.85 -0.58 -11.43
CA SER A 39 0.55 0.11 -12.67
C SER A 39 -0.42 1.25 -12.40
N VAL A 40 -0.19 2.39 -13.03
CA VAL A 40 -1.09 3.54 -12.89
C VAL A 40 -2.39 3.27 -13.67
N VAL A 41 -3.54 3.55 -13.05
CA VAL A 41 -4.87 3.33 -13.67
C VAL A 41 -5.47 4.59 -14.32
N LYS A 42 -4.84 5.74 -14.10
CA LYS A 42 -5.26 7.04 -14.62
C LYS A 42 -4.09 7.80 -15.23
N ASP A 43 -4.34 8.71 -16.15
CA ASP A 43 -3.32 9.66 -16.58
C ASP A 43 -3.05 10.68 -15.46
N LEU A 44 -1.78 10.86 -15.14
CA LEU A 44 -1.31 11.82 -14.15
C LEU A 44 -0.29 12.74 -14.80
N LYS A 45 -0.63 14.02 -14.90
CA LYS A 45 0.31 15.06 -15.30
C LYS A 45 1.16 15.44 -14.10
N ILE A 46 2.47 15.21 -14.20
CA ILE A 46 3.40 15.61 -13.16
C ILE A 46 3.57 17.13 -13.24
N LYS A 47 3.26 17.82 -12.14
CA LYS A 47 3.46 19.27 -12.06
C LYS A 47 4.96 19.56 -11.98
N GLY A 48 5.50 20.31 -12.95
CA GLY A 48 6.93 20.65 -13.01
C GLY A 48 7.75 19.90 -14.07
N THR A 49 7.17 18.91 -14.75
CA THR A 49 7.79 18.29 -15.94
C THR A 49 6.78 18.26 -17.09
N SER A 50 7.27 18.21 -18.34
CA SER A 50 6.42 18.00 -19.52
C SER A 50 6.02 16.53 -19.70
N SER A 51 6.43 15.65 -18.78
CA SER A 51 6.16 14.22 -18.83
C SER A 51 4.81 13.90 -18.23
N VAL A 52 3.99 13.16 -18.97
CA VAL A 52 2.69 12.67 -18.53
C VAL A 52 2.82 11.18 -18.24
N VAL A 53 2.51 10.77 -17.01
CA VAL A 53 2.41 9.35 -16.66
C VAL A 53 1.07 8.87 -17.21
N LYS A 54 1.13 8.04 -18.25
CA LYS A 54 -0.07 7.51 -18.88
C LYS A 54 -0.61 6.33 -18.07
N VAL A 55 -1.90 6.07 -18.23
CA VAL A 55 -2.50 4.81 -17.77
C VAL A 55 -1.70 3.63 -18.34
N GLY A 56 -1.43 2.64 -17.50
CA GLY A 56 -0.61 1.48 -17.86
C GLY A 56 0.89 1.63 -17.63
N THR A 57 1.38 2.80 -17.19
CA THR A 57 2.78 2.92 -16.76
C THR A 57 3.02 2.01 -15.57
N LYS A 58 3.92 1.04 -15.74
CA LYS A 58 4.36 0.12 -14.69
C LYS A 58 5.50 0.74 -13.92
N VAL A 59 5.37 0.77 -12.60
CA VAL A 59 6.42 1.17 -11.67
C VAL A 59 6.78 -0.05 -10.83
N LYS A 60 8.06 -0.40 -10.86
CA LYS A 60 8.61 -1.56 -10.15
C LYS A 60 9.30 -1.06 -8.88
N ASN A 61 9.46 -1.94 -7.89
CA ASN A 61 10.18 -1.62 -6.66
C ASN A 61 9.54 -0.42 -5.93
N ILE A 62 8.24 -0.50 -5.66
CA ILE A 62 7.57 0.51 -4.85
C ILE A 62 8.02 0.42 -3.39
N ARG A 63 8.04 1.57 -2.72
CA ARG A 63 8.28 1.69 -1.29
C ARG A 63 7.03 2.20 -0.61
N LEU A 64 6.59 1.51 0.43
CA LEU A 64 5.46 1.95 1.23
C LEU A 64 5.95 2.99 2.24
N VAL A 65 5.26 4.12 2.32
CA VAL A 65 5.60 5.21 3.23
C VAL A 65 4.36 5.67 3.97
N GLU A 66 4.55 6.06 5.22
CA GLU A 66 3.49 6.54 6.10
C GLU A 66 3.44 8.07 6.00
N GLY A 67 2.46 8.62 5.29
CA GLY A 67 2.41 10.06 5.00
C GLY A 67 1.19 10.51 4.19
N ASP A 68 1.26 11.70 3.58
CA ASP A 68 0.20 12.22 2.70
C ASP A 68 0.07 11.41 1.37
N HIS A 69 1.19 10.81 0.96
CA HIS A 69 1.27 9.84 -0.12
C HIS A 69 1.66 8.50 0.46
N ASP A 70 0.96 7.44 0.07
CA ASP A 70 1.17 6.10 0.65
C ASP A 70 2.29 5.31 -0.06
N ILE A 71 2.67 5.73 -1.27
CA ILE A 71 3.57 4.99 -2.15
C ILE A 71 4.65 5.91 -2.67
N ASP A 72 5.91 5.63 -2.32
CA ASP A 72 7.08 6.20 -2.96
C ASP A 72 7.58 5.24 -4.03
N CYS A 73 7.89 5.75 -5.21
CA CYS A 73 8.33 4.89 -6.31
C CYS A 73 9.34 5.62 -7.19
N LYS A 74 10.26 4.86 -7.79
CA LYS A 74 11.29 5.43 -8.66
C LYS A 74 11.01 5.00 -10.10
N ILE A 75 10.80 5.98 -10.97
CA ILE A 75 10.60 5.76 -12.39
C ILE A 75 11.89 6.16 -13.12
N GLU A 76 12.45 5.25 -13.91
CA GLU A 76 13.64 5.55 -14.72
C GLU A 76 13.33 6.66 -15.74
N GLY A 77 14.15 7.71 -15.74
CA GLY A 77 13.97 8.89 -16.60
C GLY A 77 13.09 10.01 -16.03
N VAL A 78 12.31 9.76 -14.98
CA VAL A 78 11.49 10.79 -14.29
C VAL A 78 12.04 11.09 -12.90
N GLY A 79 12.56 10.08 -12.19
CA GLY A 79 13.08 10.21 -10.83
C GLY A 79 12.20 9.54 -9.77
N ALA A 80 12.44 9.90 -8.51
CA ALA A 80 11.58 9.47 -7.40
C ALA A 80 10.27 10.28 -7.42
N MET A 81 9.16 9.58 -7.32
CA MET A 81 7.82 10.15 -7.35
C MET A 81 6.94 9.46 -6.32
N GLN A 82 6.19 10.28 -5.58
CA GLN A 82 5.21 9.79 -4.62
C GLN A 82 3.82 9.77 -5.29
N LEU A 83 3.12 8.66 -5.14
CA LEU A 83 1.80 8.41 -5.70
C LEU A 83 0.83 8.04 -4.59
N LYS A 84 -0.45 8.35 -4.80
CA LYS A 84 -1.53 7.93 -3.91
C LYS A 84 -2.03 6.56 -4.33
N SER A 85 -2.25 5.70 -3.35
CA SER A 85 -2.73 4.32 -3.50
C SER A 85 -3.99 4.17 -4.36
N LYS A 86 -4.88 5.17 -4.35
CA LYS A 86 -6.11 5.24 -5.17
C LYS A 86 -5.91 5.31 -6.69
N PHE A 87 -4.71 5.62 -7.17
CA PHE A 87 -4.43 5.77 -8.61
C PHE A 87 -3.53 4.68 -9.19
N VAL A 88 -3.16 3.71 -8.36
CA VAL A 88 -2.33 2.59 -8.79
C VAL A 88 -3.10 1.29 -8.60
N LYS A 89 -2.71 0.30 -9.38
CA LYS A 89 -3.13 -1.08 -9.20
C LYS A 89 -1.94 -2.01 -9.09
N LYS A 90 -2.05 -3.04 -8.25
CA LYS A 90 -1.09 -4.15 -8.26
C LYS A 90 -1.14 -4.86 -9.62
N VAL A 91 0.03 -5.29 -10.11
CA VAL A 91 0.17 -6.02 -11.39
C VAL A 91 0.70 -7.43 -11.13
#